data_AF-A0A848TGY9-F1
#
_entry.id   AF-A0A848TGY9-F1
#
_cell.length_a   1.000
_cell.length_b   1.000
_cell.length_c   1.000
_cell.angle_alpha   90.00
_cell.angle_beta   90.00
_cell.angle_gamma   90.00
#
_symmetry.space_group_name_H-M   'P 1'
#
loop_
_entity.id
_entity.type
_entity.pdbx_description
1 polymer ?
#
loop_
_entity_poly.entity_id
_entity_poly.type
_entity_poly.pdbx_seq_one_letter_code
_entity_poly.pdbx_strand_id
1 'polypeptide(L)'
;ALPVLTTLGRRVLHTGEIGSASLLKVMTNYLATANLLTCCEALVTMKAAGLDLATAYHAIAISSGTSFVHETESQVILNGSRDINFTMDLVLKDIGLFQKIARDKGVPLELSPLIIDIFRDGVARYGDRAQSDDIIRRLEDATGLDITAPGFPAEMLDDEPEAPGYEVVVPREQPLAKMPK
;
A
#
# COMPACT_ATOMS: atom_id res chain seq x y z
N ALA A 1 26.38 -8.55 -6.69
CA ALA A 1 25.13 -7.83 -7.05
C ALA A 1 24.92 -6.57 -6.21
N LEU A 2 25.15 -6.62 -4.88
CA LEU A 2 24.88 -5.50 -3.98
C LEU A 2 25.40 -4.12 -4.46
N PRO A 3 26.65 -3.95 -4.96
CA PRO A 3 27.13 -2.64 -5.42
C PRO A 3 26.32 -2.03 -6.56
N VAL A 4 25.68 -2.85 -7.40
CA VAL A 4 24.79 -2.39 -8.48
C VAL A 4 23.39 -2.12 -7.94
N LEU A 5 22.91 -2.92 -7.00
CA LEU A 5 21.57 -2.70 -6.41
C LEU A 5 21.54 -1.40 -5.59
N THR A 6 22.64 -1.04 -4.93
CA THR A 6 22.77 0.21 -4.16
C THR A 6 22.85 1.47 -5.02
N THR A 7 23.02 1.34 -6.35
CA THR A 7 22.87 2.49 -7.28
C THR A 7 21.43 2.64 -7.78
N LEU A 8 20.59 1.61 -7.64
CA LEU A 8 19.19 1.61 -8.11
C LEU A 8 18.20 1.88 -6.99
N GLY A 9 18.52 1.55 -5.74
CA GLY A 9 17.61 1.72 -4.61
C GLY A 9 18.33 2.08 -3.32
N ARG A 10 17.66 2.86 -2.48
CA ARG A 10 18.21 3.40 -1.22
C ARG A 10 18.43 2.34 -0.15
N ARG A 11 17.51 1.38 -0.04
CA ARG A 11 17.46 0.36 1.02
C ARG A 11 17.40 -1.01 0.37
N VAL A 12 18.47 -1.79 0.46
CA VAL A 12 18.57 -3.12 -0.14
C VAL A 12 18.48 -4.18 0.95
N LEU A 13 17.47 -5.07 0.88
CA LEU A 13 17.29 -6.14 1.85
C LEU A 13 17.66 -7.49 1.24
N HIS A 14 18.63 -8.21 1.83
CA HIS A 14 18.92 -9.58 1.45
C HIS A 14 17.93 -10.56 2.11
N THR A 15 17.07 -11.17 1.29
CA THR A 15 15.89 -11.91 1.77
C THR A 15 16.10 -13.42 1.96
N GLY A 16 17.26 -13.96 1.56
CA GLY A 16 17.60 -15.37 1.67
C GLY A 16 17.58 -16.10 0.32
N GLU A 17 17.05 -17.34 0.30
CA GLU A 17 17.04 -18.18 -0.89
C GLU A 17 16.23 -17.60 -2.06
N ILE A 18 16.46 -18.15 -3.25
CA ILE A 18 15.76 -17.75 -4.48
C ILE A 18 14.24 -17.80 -4.26
N GLY A 19 13.56 -16.73 -4.65
CA GLY A 19 12.10 -16.59 -4.54
C GLY A 19 11.61 -15.92 -3.25
N SER A 20 12.44 -15.80 -2.21
CA SER A 20 12.06 -15.16 -0.94
C SER A 20 11.64 -13.70 -1.11
N ALA A 21 12.35 -12.94 -1.97
CA ALA A 21 12.00 -11.55 -2.28
C ALA A 21 10.62 -11.43 -2.96
N SER A 22 10.27 -12.36 -3.85
CA SER A 22 8.96 -12.36 -4.52
C SER A 22 7.82 -12.62 -3.55
N LEU A 23 8.01 -13.51 -2.57
CA LEU A 23 7.03 -13.76 -1.51
C LEU A 23 6.83 -12.51 -0.64
N LEU A 24 7.92 -11.85 -0.24
CA LEU A 24 7.85 -10.61 0.54
C LEU A 24 7.17 -9.49 -0.23
N LYS A 25 7.46 -9.34 -1.53
CA LYS A 25 6.86 -8.33 -2.40
C LYS A 25 5.33 -8.44 -2.42
N VAL A 26 4.78 -9.63 -2.66
CA VAL A 26 3.32 -9.77 -2.71
C VAL A 26 2.67 -9.58 -1.34
N MET A 27 3.38 -9.90 -0.26
CA MET A 27 2.93 -9.61 1.11
C MET A 27 2.88 -8.09 1.36
N THR A 28 3.93 -7.34 0.99
CA THR A 28 3.93 -5.88 1.17
C THR A 28 2.86 -5.21 0.30
N ASN A 29 2.64 -5.70 -0.93
CA ASN A 29 1.56 -5.19 -1.78
C ASN A 29 0.18 -5.51 -1.21
N TYR A 30 -0.03 -6.69 -0.62
CA TYR A 30 -1.28 -7.00 0.09
C TYR A 30 -1.54 -6.00 1.24
N LEU A 31 -0.53 -5.70 2.06
CA LEU A 31 -0.67 -4.70 3.14
C LEU A 31 -0.98 -3.31 2.59
N ALA A 32 -0.30 -2.90 1.51
CA ALA A 32 -0.56 -1.62 0.87
C ALA A 32 -2.00 -1.52 0.34
N THR A 33 -2.48 -2.55 -0.37
CA THR A 33 -3.85 -2.58 -0.91
C THR A 33 -4.90 -2.60 0.20
N ALA A 34 -4.66 -3.33 1.29
CA ALA A 34 -5.57 -3.31 2.44
C ALA A 34 -5.66 -1.90 3.05
N ASN A 35 -4.51 -1.23 3.25
CA ASN A 35 -4.47 0.14 3.76
C ASN A 35 -5.15 1.14 2.82
N LEU A 36 -4.99 1.00 1.51
CA LEU A 36 -5.66 1.86 0.53
C LEU A 36 -7.18 1.78 0.69
N LEU A 37 -7.73 0.57 0.73
CA LEU A 37 -9.17 0.38 0.85
C LEU A 37 -9.71 0.92 2.18
N THR A 38 -9.01 0.68 3.29
CA THR A 38 -9.44 1.22 4.58
C THR A 38 -9.32 2.74 4.65
N CYS A 39 -8.32 3.34 3.98
CA CYS A 39 -8.24 4.80 3.83
C CYS A 39 -9.43 5.34 3.02
N CYS A 40 -9.80 4.69 1.91
CA CYS A 40 -10.97 5.06 1.11
C CYS A 40 -12.25 5.03 1.96
N GLU A 41 -12.48 3.92 2.68
CA GLU A 41 -13.64 3.77 3.57
C GLU A 41 -13.66 4.83 4.67
N ALA A 42 -12.51 5.08 5.32
CA ALA A 42 -12.40 6.07 6.39
C ALA A 42 -12.70 7.49 5.88
N LEU A 43 -12.08 7.93 4.78
CA LEU A 43 -12.25 9.27 4.23
C LEU A 43 -13.70 9.51 3.78
N VAL A 44 -14.29 8.57 3.04
CA VAL A 44 -15.70 8.67 2.60
C VAL A 44 -16.63 8.70 3.80
N THR A 45 -16.39 7.87 4.81
CA THR A 45 -17.23 7.83 6.01
C THR A 45 -17.12 9.14 6.80
N MET A 46 -15.93 9.71 6.94
CA MET A 46 -15.75 10.99 7.63
C MET A 46 -16.40 12.13 6.85
N LYS A 47 -16.32 12.12 5.51
CA LYS A 47 -17.05 13.08 4.67
C LYS A 47 -18.57 12.95 4.87
N ALA A 48 -19.09 11.72 4.90
CA ALA A 48 -20.51 11.45 5.15
C ALA A 48 -20.95 11.90 6.55
N ALA A 49 -20.05 11.83 7.54
CA ALA A 49 -20.26 12.34 8.89
C ALA A 49 -20.12 13.88 9.01
N GLY A 50 -19.82 14.59 7.91
CA GLY A 50 -19.72 16.04 7.86
C GLY A 50 -18.38 16.61 8.35
N LEU A 51 -17.34 15.77 8.48
CA LEU A 51 -16.00 16.25 8.82
C LEU A 51 -15.32 16.90 7.62
N ASP A 52 -14.49 17.89 7.92
CA ASP A 52 -13.51 18.41 6.99
C ASP A 52 -12.43 17.35 6.68
N LEU A 53 -12.17 17.13 5.39
CA LEU A 53 -11.30 16.04 4.93
C LEU A 53 -9.82 16.33 5.17
N ALA A 54 -9.39 17.59 5.17
CA ALA A 54 -8.02 17.94 5.55
C ALA A 54 -7.78 17.62 7.04
N THR A 55 -8.76 17.94 7.88
CA THR A 55 -8.75 17.57 9.30
C THR A 55 -8.74 16.05 9.49
N ALA A 56 -9.57 15.30 8.75
CA ALA A 56 -9.61 13.84 8.82
C ALA A 56 -8.26 13.21 8.41
N TYR A 57 -7.64 13.70 7.33
CA TYR A 57 -6.30 13.28 6.91
C TYR A 57 -5.28 13.49 8.02
N HIS A 58 -5.16 14.72 8.55
CA HIS A 58 -4.17 15.00 9.58
C HIS A 58 -4.42 14.22 10.87
N ALA A 59 -5.68 13.95 11.23
CA ALA A 59 -6.02 13.13 12.38
C ALA A 59 -5.53 11.67 12.22
N ILE A 60 -5.63 11.09 11.02
CA ILE A 60 -5.10 9.75 10.75
C ILE A 60 -3.57 9.78 10.76
N ALA A 61 -2.94 10.75 10.09
CA ALA A 61 -1.49 10.86 9.95
C ALA A 61 -0.74 10.95 11.30
N ILE A 62 -1.30 11.61 12.31
CA ILE A 62 -0.68 11.73 13.64
C ILE A 62 -1.08 10.62 14.63
N SER A 63 -1.85 9.64 14.18
CA SER A 63 -2.42 8.58 15.02
C SER A 63 -1.87 7.21 14.66
N SER A 64 -2.15 6.21 15.49
CA SER A 64 -1.74 4.82 15.26
C SER A 64 -2.37 4.19 14.01
N GLY A 65 -3.38 4.84 13.43
CA GLY A 65 -4.00 4.44 12.17
C GLY A 65 -3.23 4.89 10.92
N THR A 66 -2.15 5.68 11.07
CA THR A 66 -1.34 6.09 9.92
C THR A 66 -0.68 4.91 9.22
N SER A 67 -0.37 5.09 7.95
CA SER A 67 0.44 4.18 7.14
C SER A 67 1.13 4.96 6.02
N PHE A 68 2.17 4.37 5.42
CA PHE A 68 2.80 4.95 4.23
C PHE A 68 1.77 5.23 3.11
N VAL A 69 0.79 4.33 2.92
CA VAL A 69 -0.28 4.50 1.93
C VAL A 69 -1.18 5.69 2.28
N HIS A 70 -1.47 5.92 3.56
CA HIS A 70 -2.22 7.09 3.97
C HIS A 70 -1.45 8.38 3.68
N GLU A 71 -0.18 8.44 4.11
CA GLU A 71 0.68 9.60 3.90
C GLU A 71 1.06 9.85 2.44
N THR A 72 0.71 8.95 1.51
CA THR A 72 0.96 9.09 0.08
C THR A 72 -0.35 9.09 -0.72
N GLU A 73 -0.98 7.95 -0.91
CA GLU A 73 -2.16 7.76 -1.76
C GLU A 73 -3.36 8.60 -1.30
N SER A 74 -3.56 8.80 0.01
CA SER A 74 -4.68 9.66 0.46
C SER A 74 -4.50 11.12 0.02
N GLN A 75 -3.28 11.60 -0.18
CA GLN A 75 -3.06 12.98 -0.64
C GLN A 75 -3.52 13.18 -2.08
N VAL A 76 -3.07 12.32 -3.00
CA VAL A 76 -3.49 12.38 -4.41
C VAL A 76 -4.98 12.03 -4.58
N ILE A 77 -5.53 11.23 -3.66
CA ILE A 77 -6.98 11.02 -3.55
C ILE A 77 -7.71 12.33 -3.21
N LEU A 78 -7.26 13.04 -2.19
CA LEU A 78 -7.87 14.30 -1.75
C LEU A 78 -7.64 15.43 -2.76
N ASN A 79 -6.55 15.39 -3.54
CA ASN A 79 -6.37 16.31 -4.66
C ASN A 79 -7.35 16.00 -5.82
N GLY A 80 -7.61 14.72 -6.07
CA GLY A 80 -8.43 14.25 -7.19
C GLY A 80 -7.64 13.96 -8.47
N SER A 81 -6.29 14.05 -8.45
CA SER A 81 -5.42 13.69 -9.58
C SER A 81 -5.39 12.19 -9.84
N ARG A 82 -5.48 11.38 -8.78
CA ARG A 82 -5.50 9.91 -8.83
C ARG A 82 -4.26 9.34 -9.51
N ASP A 83 -3.09 9.95 -9.29
CA ASP A 83 -1.85 9.64 -10.02
C ASP A 83 -0.82 8.93 -9.13
N ILE A 84 -1.12 7.67 -8.77
CA ILE A 84 -0.20 6.83 -8.00
C ILE A 84 0.72 5.93 -8.86
N ASN A 85 0.54 5.95 -10.19
CA ASN A 85 1.31 5.14 -11.15
C ASN A 85 1.31 3.63 -10.86
N PHE A 86 0.19 3.10 -10.37
CA PHE A 86 -0.01 1.67 -10.15
C PHE A 86 -1.43 1.27 -10.53
N THR A 87 -1.57 0.37 -11.49
CA THR A 87 -2.88 0.05 -12.08
C THR A 87 -3.60 -1.08 -11.34
N MET A 88 -4.93 -1.11 -11.44
CA MET A 88 -5.78 -2.11 -10.77
C MET A 88 -5.46 -3.56 -11.19
N ASP A 89 -5.05 -3.80 -12.44
CA ASP A 89 -4.60 -5.13 -12.90
C ASP A 89 -3.31 -5.60 -12.20
N LEU A 90 -2.37 -4.68 -11.95
CA LEU A 90 -1.15 -4.97 -11.19
C LEU A 90 -1.48 -5.30 -9.74
N VAL A 91 -2.43 -4.56 -9.12
CA VAL A 91 -2.97 -4.90 -7.80
C VAL A 91 -3.53 -6.33 -7.82
N LEU A 92 -4.48 -6.63 -8.72
CA LEU A 92 -5.14 -7.94 -8.82
C LEU A 92 -4.14 -9.08 -8.99
N LYS A 93 -3.11 -8.89 -9.81
CA LYS A 93 -2.04 -9.86 -10.00
C LYS A 93 -1.32 -10.18 -8.68
N ASP A 94 -0.93 -9.15 -7.93
CA ASP A 94 -0.15 -9.32 -6.71
C ASP A 94 -0.97 -9.91 -5.55
N ILE A 95 -2.17 -9.38 -5.30
CA ILE A 95 -3.05 -9.90 -4.25
C ILE A 95 -3.55 -11.32 -4.62
N GLY A 96 -3.71 -11.62 -5.91
CA GLY A 96 -4.03 -12.97 -6.38
C GLY A 96 -2.89 -13.96 -6.10
N LEU A 97 -1.63 -13.53 -6.28
CA LEU A 97 -0.47 -14.34 -5.92
C LEU A 97 -0.35 -14.52 -4.40
N PHE A 98 -0.59 -13.47 -3.61
CA PHE A 98 -0.65 -13.56 -2.14
C PHE A 98 -1.73 -14.54 -1.67
N GLN A 99 -2.96 -14.42 -2.18
CA GLN A 99 -4.07 -15.34 -1.86
C GLN A 99 -3.76 -16.77 -2.26
N LYS A 100 -3.06 -16.98 -3.40
CA LYS A 100 -2.59 -18.32 -3.80
C LYS A 100 -1.61 -18.89 -2.78
N ILE A 101 -0.63 -18.11 -2.33
CA ILE A 101 0.33 -18.55 -1.30
C ILE A 101 -0.40 -18.96 -0.02
N ALA A 102 -1.34 -18.14 0.46
CA ALA A 102 -2.12 -18.44 1.65
C ALA A 102 -2.90 -19.76 1.52
N ARG A 103 -3.60 -19.95 0.39
CA ARG A 103 -4.32 -21.19 0.10
C ARG A 103 -3.40 -22.42 0.04
N ASP A 104 -2.27 -22.31 -0.66
CA ASP A 104 -1.30 -23.40 -0.79
C ASP A 104 -0.66 -23.77 0.57
N LYS A 105 -0.65 -22.83 1.52
CA LYS A 105 -0.16 -23.01 2.90
C LYS A 105 -1.27 -23.31 3.91
N GLY A 106 -2.53 -23.42 3.48
CA GLY A 106 -3.66 -23.70 4.37
C GLY A 106 -3.99 -22.58 5.35
N VAL A 107 -3.63 -21.33 5.04
CA VAL A 107 -3.96 -20.15 5.85
C VAL A 107 -5.32 -19.59 5.42
N PRO A 108 -6.37 -19.65 6.26
CA PRO A 108 -7.71 -19.20 5.89
C PRO A 108 -7.84 -17.68 6.04
N LEU A 109 -7.60 -16.94 4.95
CA LEU A 109 -7.72 -15.48 4.95
C LEU A 109 -9.17 -15.02 4.73
N GLU A 110 -9.61 -14.05 5.53
CA GLU A 110 -10.93 -13.41 5.40
C GLU A 110 -10.87 -12.13 4.55
N LEU A 111 -9.82 -11.31 4.74
CA LEU A 111 -9.71 -10.01 4.06
C LEU A 111 -9.29 -10.13 2.59
N SER A 112 -8.26 -10.91 2.28
CA SER A 112 -7.73 -10.97 0.91
C SER A 112 -8.76 -11.38 -0.15
N PRO A 113 -9.69 -12.32 0.08
CA PRO A 113 -10.80 -12.58 -0.85
C PRO A 113 -11.68 -11.35 -1.08
N LEU A 114 -12.06 -10.62 -0.02
CA LEU A 114 -12.88 -9.42 -0.12
C LEU A 114 -12.18 -8.32 -0.92
N ILE A 115 -10.88 -8.12 -0.67
CA ILE A 115 -10.05 -7.17 -1.43
C ILE A 115 -10.03 -7.52 -2.92
N ILE A 116 -9.88 -8.81 -3.27
CA ILE A 116 -9.93 -9.28 -4.66
C ILE A 116 -11.27 -8.93 -5.30
N ASP A 117 -12.38 -9.19 -4.62
CA ASP A 117 -13.71 -8.93 -5.16
C ASP A 117 -13.98 -7.43 -5.33
N ILE A 118 -13.51 -6.61 -4.39
CA ILE A 118 -13.51 -5.15 -4.46
C ILE A 118 -12.77 -4.66 -5.72
N PHE A 119 -11.54 -5.12 -5.94
CA PHE A 119 -10.76 -4.69 -7.11
C PHE A 119 -11.30 -5.24 -8.43
N ARG A 120 -11.89 -6.44 -8.45
CA ARG A 120 -12.59 -6.96 -9.64
C ARG A 120 -13.77 -6.08 -10.03
N ASP A 121 -14.57 -5.65 -9.06
CA ASP A 121 -15.66 -4.71 -9.29
C ASP A 121 -15.13 -3.34 -9.77
N GLY A 122 -14.03 -2.85 -9.19
CA GLY A 122 -13.34 -1.65 -9.69
C GLY A 122 -12.90 -1.76 -11.15
N VAL A 123 -12.21 -2.84 -11.51
CA VAL A 123 -11.79 -3.12 -12.89
C VAL A 123 -12.98 -3.22 -13.84
N ALA A 124 -14.06 -3.89 -13.43
CA ALA A 124 -15.26 -4.01 -14.24
C ALA A 124 -15.92 -2.65 -14.54
N ARG A 125 -15.80 -1.68 -13.62
CA ARG A 125 -16.40 -0.34 -13.76
C ARG A 125 -15.51 0.64 -14.50
N TYR A 126 -14.21 0.62 -14.23
CA TYR A 126 -13.29 1.70 -14.62
C TYR A 126 -12.20 1.26 -15.60
N GLY A 127 -12.09 -0.05 -15.87
CA GLY A 127 -11.04 -0.63 -16.69
C GLY A 127 -9.87 -1.14 -15.87
N ASP A 128 -9.14 -2.09 -16.44
CA ASP A 128 -8.01 -2.78 -15.81
C ASP A 128 -6.79 -1.86 -15.58
N ARG A 129 -6.61 -0.88 -16.48
CA ARG A 129 -5.56 0.13 -16.44
C ARG A 129 -5.92 1.40 -15.67
N ALA A 130 -7.07 1.46 -15.01
CA ALA A 130 -7.35 2.53 -14.05
C ALA A 130 -6.32 2.47 -12.90
N GLN A 131 -6.00 3.62 -12.31
CA GLN A 131 -5.07 3.70 -11.20
C GLN A 131 -5.67 3.01 -9.96
N SER A 132 -4.85 2.53 -9.03
CA SER A 132 -5.33 1.76 -7.90
C SER A 132 -6.10 2.61 -6.91
N ASP A 133 -5.68 3.84 -6.69
CA ASP A 133 -6.30 4.84 -5.81
C ASP A 133 -7.64 5.37 -6.34
N ASP A 134 -7.88 5.23 -7.64
CA ASP A 134 -9.19 5.42 -8.28
C ASP A 134 -10.27 4.46 -7.73
N ILE A 135 -9.91 3.43 -6.96
CA ILE A 135 -10.85 2.50 -6.33
C ILE A 135 -11.84 3.19 -5.39
N ILE A 136 -11.49 4.37 -4.85
CA ILE A 136 -12.40 5.18 -4.03
C ILE A 136 -13.65 5.61 -4.79
N ARG A 137 -13.58 5.73 -6.13
CA ARG A 137 -14.71 6.08 -6.97
C ARG A 137 -15.89 5.13 -6.80
N ARG A 138 -15.65 3.87 -6.40
CA ARG A 138 -16.72 2.92 -6.07
C ARG A 138 -17.64 3.45 -4.98
N LEU A 139 -17.07 4.14 -4.00
CA LEU A 139 -17.78 4.74 -2.88
C LEU A 139 -18.31 6.14 -3.24
N GLU A 140 -17.57 6.94 -4.01
CA GLU A 140 -18.03 8.24 -4.52
C GLU A 140 -19.28 8.05 -5.39
N ASP A 141 -19.25 7.12 -6.34
CA ASP A 141 -20.38 6.78 -7.22
C ASP A 141 -21.60 6.28 -6.42
N ALA A 142 -21.36 5.51 -5.34
CA ALA A 142 -22.43 4.95 -4.52
C ALA A 142 -23.07 5.99 -3.58
N THR A 143 -22.34 7.02 -3.16
CA THR A 143 -22.78 7.98 -2.15
C THR A 143 -23.08 9.37 -2.72
N GLY A 144 -22.56 9.70 -3.90
CA GLY A 144 -22.58 11.05 -4.48
C GLY A 144 -21.67 12.04 -3.77
N LEU A 145 -20.76 11.58 -2.89
CA LEU A 145 -19.86 12.44 -2.13
C LEU A 145 -18.61 12.79 -2.94
N ASP A 146 -18.22 14.06 -2.89
CA ASP A 146 -16.93 14.56 -3.37
C ASP A 146 -15.89 14.46 -2.25
N ILE A 147 -14.87 13.62 -2.47
CA ILE A 147 -13.79 13.35 -1.51
C ILE A 147 -12.55 14.20 -1.80
N THR A 148 -12.69 15.29 -2.57
CA THR A 148 -11.60 16.24 -2.74
C THR A 148 -11.50 17.23 -1.57
N ALA A 149 -10.29 17.75 -1.34
CA ALA A 149 -9.96 18.78 -0.38
C ALA A 149 -8.82 19.67 -0.91
N PRO A 150 -8.84 20.99 -0.63
CA PRO A 150 -7.76 21.88 -1.06
C PRO A 150 -6.47 21.62 -0.28
N GLY A 151 -5.32 21.97 -0.88
CA GLY A 151 -4.02 21.94 -0.20
C GLY A 151 -3.24 20.63 -0.32
N PHE A 152 -3.79 19.62 -1.01
CA PHE A 152 -3.09 18.37 -1.30
C PHE A 152 -2.40 18.40 -2.68
N PRO A 153 -1.22 17.77 -2.83
CA PRO A 153 -0.48 17.73 -4.08
C PRO A 153 -1.15 16.83 -5.13
N ALA A 154 -0.98 17.18 -6.41
CA ALA A 154 -1.47 16.38 -7.54
C ALA A 154 -0.57 15.16 -7.84
N GLU A 155 0.70 15.22 -7.47
CA GLU A 155 1.66 14.15 -7.69
C GLU A 155 2.47 13.95 -6.41
N MET A 156 2.87 12.72 -6.14
CA MET A 156 3.80 12.44 -5.04
C MET A 156 5.21 12.82 -5.46
N LEU A 157 5.85 13.69 -4.67
CA LEU A 157 7.25 14.08 -4.87
C LEU A 157 8.14 13.34 -3.89
N ASP A 158 9.22 12.76 -4.39
CA ASP A 158 10.32 12.28 -3.54
C ASP A 158 11.22 13.47 -3.20
N ASP A 159 11.15 13.90 -1.95
CA ASP A 159 11.98 14.98 -1.40
C ASP A 159 13.21 14.45 -0.66
N GLU A 160 13.40 13.12 -0.60
CA GLU A 160 14.57 12.56 0.05
C GLU A 160 15.83 12.87 -0.79
N PRO A 161 16.90 13.43 -0.19
CA PRO A 161 18.11 13.75 -0.92
C PRO A 161 18.76 12.50 -1.51
N GLU A 162 19.33 12.62 -2.71
CA GLU A 162 20.09 11.54 -3.34
C GLU A 162 21.24 11.09 -2.42
N ALA A 163 21.32 9.78 -2.19
CA ALA A 163 22.36 9.16 -1.39
C ALA A 163 22.67 7.75 -1.91
N PRO A 164 23.92 7.27 -1.78
CA PRO A 164 24.22 5.88 -2.06
C PRO A 164 23.34 4.94 -1.23
N GLY A 165 22.77 3.93 -1.88
CA GLY A 165 22.00 2.92 -1.19
C GLY A 165 22.86 2.08 -0.25
N TYR A 166 22.22 1.43 0.71
CA TYR A 166 22.90 0.57 1.68
C TYR A 166 22.10 -0.71 1.93
N GLU A 167 22.80 -1.73 2.45
CA GLU A 167 22.17 -2.97 2.86
C GLU A 167 21.47 -2.81 4.22
N VAL A 168 20.20 -3.17 4.28
CA VAL A 168 19.43 -3.24 5.52
C VAL A 168 19.85 -4.50 6.28
N VAL A 169 20.41 -4.32 7.47
CA VAL A 169 20.84 -5.41 8.35
C VAL A 169 19.67 -5.85 9.23
N VAL A 170 19.19 -7.08 9.03
CA VAL A 170 18.17 -7.69 9.88
C VAL A 170 18.83 -8.14 11.20
N PRO A 171 18.36 -7.68 12.37
CA PRO A 171 18.83 -8.19 13.65
C PRO A 171 18.55 -9.70 13.74
N ARG A 172 19.60 -10.50 13.93
CA ARG A 172 19.50 -11.94 14.23
C ARG A 172 20.10 -12.16 15.61
N GLU A 173 19.50 -13.03 16.44
CA GLU A 173 20.11 -13.44 17.70
C GLU A 173 21.52 -13.99 17.42
N GLN A 174 22.53 -13.49 18.15
CA GLN A 174 23.83 -14.16 18.20
C GLN A 174 23.63 -15.51 18.91
N PRO A 175 24.22 -16.62 18.43
CA PRO A 175 24.17 -17.87 19.18
C PRO A 175 24.79 -17.63 20.55
N LEU A 176 24.07 -17.99 21.63
CA LEU A 176 24.58 -17.90 23.00
C LEU A 176 25.98 -18.49 23.04
N ALA A 177 26.96 -17.67 23.47
CA ALA A 177 28.28 -18.16 23.79
C ALA A 177 28.11 -19.34 24.77
N LYS A 178 28.57 -20.54 24.36
CA LYS A 178 28.54 -21.72 25.22
C LYS A 178 29.23 -21.36 26.55
N MET A 179 28.47 -21.29 27.64
CA MET A 179 29.06 -21.14 28.96
C MET A 179 29.97 -22.35 29.21
N PRO A 180 31.22 -22.14 29.66
CA PRO A 180 32.08 -23.23 30.07
C PRO A 180 31.43 -23.96 31.25
N LYS A 181 31.44 -25.30 31.19
CA LYS A 181 31.01 -26.19 32.29
C LYS A 181 31.92 -26.04 33.50
#